data_AF-V9I850-F1
#
_entry.id   AF-V9I850-F1
#
_cell.length_a   1.000
_cell.length_b   1.000
_cell.length_c   1.000
_cell.angle_alpha   90.00
_cell.angle_beta   90.00
_cell.angle_gamma   90.00
#
_symmetry.space_group_name_H-M   'P 1'
#
loop_
_entity.id
_entity.type
_entity.pdbx_description
1 polymer ?
#
loop_
_entity_poly.entity_id
_entity_poly.type
_entity_poly.pdbx_seq_one_letter_code
_entity_poly.pdbx_strand_id
1 'polypeptide(L)'
;MKDAKNFSLEDNEGWKKELETKNRRIAELEDQLMICKSAKNSDNECTQSLKLMDEVKEEKESWRKEVRARDDRILQLEDEMESLKRLIKEYKRSEENGARVRDNDNESWKLEVEAKNRRIVELEQEMESLENFLREHADTEGIRDMEIVIERKARRIEELEDTVAEFEDFLKQNPDVKELHDLRCQVTAGNRRIQELERWIQKNDENRESRIDRERVIELEEMVTQLEEYVREHNVDVLKRKLEDRECRIDQLQNRVGHLEKELLKVEEAHRGKETQGKGNREKEIRTEDSLSAQMVEKNFEKEQKMKKMEHAISEKDNKIQEYEQQILESKEEITKLRKEVASLKKELSEYDDIGVLKEEIRVRDEKIQQLEDEVDSLERAFSERIDLEQIEELVNVIKEKEDKERQLSKDLTEKRYKIEELGEALRESVVITSESERKLKNEEKLREEALQRIAKLEQRIASMQSASALKCITCQPLLSKVQKYEKKLKRLTEERIVQLEDLRQMKREALKAAVSEKDAHLALLELSGIKTAAQSEQADQVKADRKRLLEKLKKEDEKSIELSVELNPTCSEGTPQLLIKVLETSDDDDEETKNDRRSDPSSSRPANTNGNGCADS
;
A
#
# COMPACT_ATOMS: atom_id res chain seq x y z
N MET A 1 39.83 -39.81 80.87
CA MET A 1 41.28 -39.52 81.04
C MET A 1 41.75 -39.64 82.49
N LYS A 2 40.98 -39.25 83.51
CA LYS A 2 41.40 -39.44 84.92
C LYS A 2 41.42 -40.92 85.30
N ASP A 3 40.44 -41.66 84.84
CA ASP A 3 40.09 -43.02 85.26
C ASP A 3 41.14 -44.05 84.80
N ALA A 4 41.64 -43.88 83.57
CA ALA A 4 42.73 -44.67 83.01
C ALA A 4 44.07 -44.51 83.77
N LYS A 5 44.27 -43.42 84.54
CA LYS A 5 45.45 -43.27 85.40
C LYS A 5 45.34 -44.05 86.71
N ASN A 6 44.13 -44.31 87.21
CA ASN A 6 43.95 -45.06 88.45
C ASN A 6 44.17 -46.56 88.22
N PHE A 7 43.59 -47.13 87.16
CA PHE A 7 43.81 -48.53 86.77
C PHE A 7 45.31 -48.86 86.62
N SER A 8 46.04 -47.99 85.91
CA SER A 8 47.50 -48.11 85.72
C SER A 8 48.33 -48.02 87.01
N LEU A 9 47.78 -47.53 88.12
CA LEU A 9 48.46 -47.50 89.42
C LEU A 9 48.17 -48.75 90.24
N GLU A 10 46.92 -49.24 90.24
CA GLU A 10 46.53 -50.44 90.96
C GLU A 10 47.20 -51.70 90.37
N ASP A 11 47.26 -51.82 89.04
CA ASP A 11 47.99 -52.92 88.37
C ASP A 11 49.50 -52.88 88.71
N ASN A 12 50.12 -51.69 88.66
CA ASN A 12 51.55 -51.52 88.92
C ASN A 12 51.91 -51.83 90.39
N GLU A 13 51.03 -51.48 91.35
CA GLU A 13 51.18 -51.95 92.73
C GLU A 13 50.98 -53.47 92.87
N GLY A 14 50.02 -54.06 92.16
CA GLY A 14 49.77 -55.50 92.16
C GLY A 14 50.99 -56.30 91.72
N TRP A 15 51.56 -55.94 90.56
CA TRP A 15 52.77 -56.56 90.01
C TRP A 15 54.00 -56.35 90.91
N LYS A 16 54.13 -55.20 91.56
CA LYS A 16 55.20 -54.96 92.53
C LYS A 16 55.08 -55.87 93.75
N LYS A 17 53.87 -56.06 94.30
CA LYS A 17 53.61 -56.99 95.42
C LYS A 17 53.84 -58.45 95.00
N GLU A 18 53.47 -58.81 93.79
CA GLU A 18 53.77 -60.13 93.21
C GLU A 18 55.28 -60.37 93.11
N LEU A 19 56.04 -59.40 92.60
CA LEU A 19 57.51 -59.47 92.51
C LEU A 19 58.16 -59.56 93.91
N GLU A 20 57.69 -58.78 94.89
CA GLU A 20 58.23 -58.79 96.26
C GLU A 20 57.95 -60.11 97.01
N THR A 21 56.76 -60.69 96.87
CA THR A 21 56.42 -62.00 97.46
C THR A 21 57.24 -63.13 96.83
N LYS A 22 57.47 -63.08 95.52
CA LYS A 22 58.19 -64.14 94.80
C LYS A 22 59.71 -64.01 94.91
N ASN A 23 60.26 -62.79 95.03
CA ASN A 23 61.66 -62.59 95.46
C ASN A 23 61.91 -63.11 96.88
N ARG A 24 60.95 -62.93 97.81
CA ARG A 24 61.03 -63.49 99.16
C ARG A 24 61.09 -65.02 99.13
N ARG A 25 60.29 -65.66 98.26
CA ARG A 25 60.32 -67.11 98.06
C ARG A 25 61.67 -67.64 97.56
N ILE A 26 62.32 -66.91 96.65
CA ILE A 26 63.67 -67.25 96.20
C ILE A 26 64.67 -67.17 97.36
N ALA A 27 64.61 -66.09 98.17
CA ALA A 27 65.48 -65.95 99.35
C ALA A 27 65.25 -67.07 100.38
N GLU A 28 63.99 -67.45 100.67
CA GLU A 28 63.66 -68.59 101.54
C GLU A 28 64.32 -69.90 101.07
N LEU A 29 64.33 -70.15 99.75
CA LEU A 29 64.91 -71.35 99.16
C LEU A 29 66.46 -71.29 99.12
N GLU A 30 67.04 -70.11 98.88
CA GLU A 30 68.49 -69.89 98.94
C GLU A 30 69.03 -70.05 100.38
N ASP A 31 68.30 -69.57 101.40
CA ASP A 31 68.62 -69.78 102.82
C ASP A 31 68.51 -71.26 103.23
N GLN A 32 67.45 -71.96 102.82
CA GLN A 32 67.31 -73.42 103.04
C GLN A 32 68.48 -74.19 102.42
N LEU A 33 68.87 -73.82 101.19
CA LEU A 33 69.99 -74.43 100.48
C LEU A 33 71.35 -74.10 101.13
N MET A 34 71.49 -72.92 101.75
CA MET A 34 72.65 -72.57 102.59
C MET A 34 72.71 -73.35 103.90
N ILE A 35 71.57 -73.59 104.56
CA ILE A 35 71.49 -74.42 105.77
C ILE A 35 71.93 -75.85 105.43
N CYS A 36 71.42 -76.45 104.35
CA CYS A 36 71.82 -77.79 103.90
C CYS A 36 73.32 -77.89 103.55
N LYS A 37 73.94 -76.82 103.03
CA LYS A 37 75.40 -76.76 102.79
C LYS A 37 76.25 -76.68 104.06
N SER A 38 75.67 -76.25 105.19
CA SER A 38 76.41 -76.04 106.44
C SER A 38 76.52 -77.31 107.31
N ALA A 39 75.60 -78.26 107.12
CA ALA A 39 75.64 -79.58 107.74
C ALA A 39 76.74 -80.46 107.13
N LYS A 40 77.26 -81.41 107.90
CA LYS A 40 78.22 -82.41 107.43
C LYS A 40 77.78 -83.82 107.82
N ASN A 41 77.79 -84.71 106.82
CA ASN A 41 77.78 -86.18 106.89
C ASN A 41 76.42 -86.91 106.89
N SER A 42 75.68 -86.83 105.78
CA SER A 42 75.09 -88.05 105.17
C SER A 42 74.95 -87.93 103.64
N ASP A 43 75.03 -89.06 102.92
CA ASP A 43 74.84 -89.09 101.45
C ASP A 43 73.42 -88.69 101.02
N ASN A 44 72.44 -88.86 101.91
CA ASN A 44 71.03 -88.59 101.62
C ASN A 44 70.76 -87.08 101.47
N GLU A 45 71.37 -86.27 102.34
CA GLU A 45 71.31 -84.79 102.34
C GLU A 45 71.87 -84.17 101.05
N CYS A 46 72.87 -84.81 100.44
CA CYS A 46 73.43 -84.39 99.15
C CYS A 46 72.37 -84.47 98.04
N THR A 47 71.55 -85.54 98.02
CA THR A 47 70.47 -85.68 97.02
C THR A 47 69.34 -84.68 97.23
N GLN A 48 69.04 -84.34 98.49
CA GLN A 48 68.01 -83.35 98.84
C GLN A 48 68.46 -81.92 98.48
N SER A 49 69.74 -81.61 98.72
CA SER A 49 70.36 -80.34 98.31
C SER A 49 70.38 -80.16 96.78
N LEU A 50 70.55 -81.26 96.03
CA LEU A 50 70.52 -81.23 94.56
C LEU A 50 69.10 -80.95 94.04
N LYS A 51 68.08 -81.64 94.58
CA LYS A 51 66.67 -81.41 94.21
C LYS A 51 66.22 -79.97 94.43
N LEU A 52 66.49 -79.40 95.62
CA LEU A 52 66.18 -77.99 95.90
C LEU A 52 66.91 -77.04 94.95
N MET A 53 68.14 -77.36 94.53
CA MET A 53 68.87 -76.57 93.55
C MET A 53 68.23 -76.63 92.16
N ASP A 54 67.68 -77.77 91.75
CA ASP A 54 67.03 -77.95 90.45
C ASP A 54 65.62 -77.36 90.44
N GLU A 55 64.84 -77.51 91.52
CA GLU A 55 63.55 -76.81 91.72
C GLU A 55 63.72 -75.28 91.61
N VAL A 56 64.73 -74.70 92.28
CA VAL A 56 65.07 -73.27 92.16
C VAL A 56 65.50 -72.88 90.74
N LYS A 57 66.20 -73.75 89.99
CA LYS A 57 66.54 -73.48 88.57
C LYS A 57 65.30 -73.51 87.68
N GLU A 58 64.40 -74.48 87.88
CA GLU A 58 63.19 -74.65 87.08
C GLU A 58 62.20 -73.51 87.30
N GLU A 59 61.95 -73.11 88.56
CA GLU A 59 61.21 -71.89 88.85
C GLU A 59 61.86 -70.71 88.11
N LYS A 60 63.16 -70.45 88.34
CA LYS A 60 63.87 -69.29 87.78
C LYS A 60 63.91 -69.29 86.23
N GLU A 61 63.82 -70.45 85.57
CA GLU A 61 63.68 -70.54 84.10
C GLU A 61 62.23 -70.35 83.64
N SER A 62 61.24 -70.87 84.37
CA SER A 62 59.81 -70.57 84.15
C SER A 62 59.56 -69.07 84.21
N TRP A 63 60.11 -68.41 85.23
CA TRP A 63 60.15 -66.96 85.38
C TRP A 63 60.77 -66.23 84.20
N ARG A 64 61.94 -66.67 83.72
CA ARG A 64 62.55 -66.09 82.51
C ARG A 64 61.64 -66.25 81.28
N LYS A 65 60.89 -67.35 81.15
CA LYS A 65 59.93 -67.55 80.05
C LYS A 65 58.72 -66.62 80.17
N GLU A 66 58.15 -66.49 81.36
CA GLU A 66 57.03 -65.60 81.63
C GLU A 66 57.38 -64.12 81.39
N VAL A 67 58.55 -63.66 81.84
CA VAL A 67 59.05 -62.30 81.56
C VAL A 67 59.24 -62.08 80.07
N ARG A 68 59.94 -62.97 79.35
CA ARG A 68 60.11 -62.86 77.89
C ARG A 68 58.78 -62.78 77.14
N ALA A 69 57.80 -63.61 77.50
CA ALA A 69 56.47 -63.57 76.87
C ALA A 69 55.68 -62.26 77.15
N ARG A 70 55.97 -61.60 78.29
CA ARG A 70 55.41 -60.28 78.63
C ARG A 70 56.14 -59.17 77.84
N ASP A 71 57.47 -59.25 77.72
CA ASP A 71 58.28 -58.33 76.90
C ASP A 71 57.90 -58.41 75.41
N ASP A 72 57.75 -59.63 74.86
CA ASP A 72 57.29 -59.88 73.49
C ASP A 72 55.90 -59.24 73.23
N ARG A 73 55.00 -59.27 74.21
CA ARG A 73 53.67 -58.64 74.09
C ARG A 73 53.72 -57.11 74.23
N ILE A 74 54.66 -56.56 75.00
CA ILE A 74 54.92 -55.12 75.04
C ILE A 74 55.39 -54.63 73.66
N LEU A 75 56.38 -55.30 73.06
CA LEU A 75 56.87 -54.94 71.72
C LEU A 75 55.76 -54.96 70.66
N GLN A 76 54.88 -55.96 70.68
CA GLN A 76 53.71 -56.00 69.80
C GLN A 76 52.78 -54.80 69.98
N LEU A 77 52.50 -54.41 71.23
CA LEU A 77 51.66 -53.25 71.54
C LEU A 77 52.32 -51.93 71.15
N GLU A 78 53.65 -51.82 71.24
CA GLU A 78 54.41 -50.66 70.76
C GLU A 78 54.36 -50.52 69.23
N ASP A 79 54.49 -51.63 68.48
CA ASP A 79 54.31 -51.67 67.02
C ASP A 79 52.86 -51.35 66.60
N GLU A 80 51.86 -51.93 67.29
CA GLU A 80 50.44 -51.60 67.11
C GLU A 80 50.20 -50.09 67.33
N MET A 81 50.75 -49.51 68.41
CA MET A 81 50.67 -48.07 68.71
C MET A 81 51.38 -47.19 67.67
N GLU A 82 52.56 -47.57 67.19
CA GLU A 82 53.29 -46.80 66.17
C GLU A 82 52.57 -46.86 64.80
N SER A 83 51.94 -47.99 64.49
CA SER A 83 51.05 -48.12 63.32
C SER A 83 49.86 -47.17 63.40
N LEU A 84 49.19 -47.09 64.55
CA LEU A 84 48.08 -46.16 64.78
C LEU A 84 48.53 -44.69 64.73
N LYS A 85 49.72 -44.36 65.28
CA LYS A 85 50.31 -43.00 65.14
C LYS A 85 50.52 -42.61 63.67
N ARG A 86 51.01 -43.54 62.84
CA ARG A 86 51.18 -43.31 61.39
C ARG A 86 49.85 -43.03 60.70
N LEU A 87 48.83 -43.86 60.94
CA LEU A 87 47.47 -43.67 60.38
C LEU A 87 46.84 -42.33 60.81
N ILE A 88 46.95 -41.94 62.08
CA ILE A 88 46.44 -40.65 62.57
C ILE A 88 47.15 -39.47 61.89
N LYS A 89 48.46 -39.57 61.65
CA LYS A 89 49.25 -38.55 60.95
C LYS A 89 48.86 -38.43 59.47
N GLU A 90 48.58 -39.56 58.82
CA GLU A 90 48.16 -39.61 57.42
C GLU A 90 46.74 -39.05 57.23
N TYR A 91 45.80 -39.40 58.12
CA TYR A 91 44.45 -38.84 58.15
C TYR A 91 44.48 -37.30 58.25
N LYS A 92 45.20 -36.76 59.23
CA LYS A 92 45.33 -35.30 59.41
C LYS A 92 45.92 -34.61 58.19
N ARG A 93 46.94 -35.20 57.56
CA ARG A 93 47.53 -34.65 56.33
C ARG A 93 46.57 -34.66 55.15
N SER A 94 45.68 -35.65 55.08
CA SER A 94 44.59 -35.70 54.09
C SER A 94 43.53 -34.63 54.36
N GLU A 95 43.14 -34.46 55.62
CA GLU A 95 42.20 -33.44 56.09
C GLU A 95 42.71 -32.01 55.85
N GLU A 96 43.97 -31.71 56.20
CA GLU A 96 44.64 -30.44 55.94
C GLU A 96 44.72 -30.11 54.43
N ASN A 97 45.00 -31.10 53.59
CA ASN A 97 45.00 -30.93 52.13
C ASN A 97 43.57 -30.69 51.59
N GLY A 98 42.58 -31.44 52.07
CA GLY A 98 41.18 -31.30 51.67
C GLY A 98 40.55 -29.97 52.09
N ALA A 99 40.98 -29.39 53.22
CA ALA A 99 40.64 -28.03 53.61
C ALA A 99 41.22 -27.01 52.62
N ARG A 100 42.54 -27.05 52.37
CA ARG A 100 43.22 -26.11 51.46
C ARG A 100 42.65 -26.09 50.04
N VAL A 101 42.27 -27.24 49.49
CA VAL A 101 41.62 -27.31 48.17
C VAL A 101 40.26 -26.61 48.21
N ARG A 102 39.44 -26.90 49.23
CA ARG A 102 38.12 -26.26 49.41
C ARG A 102 38.22 -24.75 49.59
N ASP A 103 39.20 -24.27 50.35
CA ASP A 103 39.42 -22.83 50.57
C ASP A 103 39.86 -22.14 49.27
N ASN A 104 40.77 -22.75 48.51
CA ASN A 104 41.23 -22.23 47.21
C ASN A 104 40.11 -22.23 46.16
N ASP A 105 39.27 -23.27 46.11
CA ASP A 105 38.07 -23.30 45.27
C ASP A 105 37.11 -22.16 45.65
N ASN A 106 36.88 -21.95 46.94
CA ASN A 106 35.99 -20.90 47.46
C ASN A 106 36.52 -19.48 47.14
N GLU A 107 37.83 -19.25 47.21
CA GLU A 107 38.46 -18.00 46.76
C GLU A 107 38.32 -17.81 45.24
N SER A 108 38.48 -18.87 44.44
CA SER A 108 38.28 -18.83 42.98
C SER A 108 36.84 -18.43 42.62
N TRP A 109 35.84 -19.08 43.25
CA TRP A 109 34.42 -18.72 43.07
C TRP A 109 34.13 -17.28 43.49
N LYS A 110 34.73 -16.79 44.59
CA LYS A 110 34.60 -15.40 45.05
C LYS A 110 35.16 -14.41 44.01
N LEU A 111 36.34 -14.67 43.45
CA LEU A 111 36.94 -13.83 42.41
C LEU A 111 36.12 -13.83 41.11
N GLU A 112 35.54 -14.97 40.73
CA GLU A 112 34.66 -15.07 39.55
C GLU A 112 33.35 -14.29 39.74
N VAL A 113 32.74 -14.37 40.93
CA VAL A 113 31.55 -13.56 41.29
C VAL A 113 31.88 -12.07 41.29
N GLU A 114 33.01 -11.67 41.87
CA GLU A 114 33.46 -10.27 41.84
C GLU A 114 33.73 -9.77 40.41
N ALA A 115 34.24 -10.61 39.51
CA ALA A 115 34.42 -10.27 38.10
C ALA A 115 33.09 -10.11 37.36
N LYS A 116 32.14 -11.02 37.59
CA LYS A 116 30.79 -10.93 37.02
C LYS A 116 30.04 -9.69 37.52
N ASN A 117 30.13 -9.38 38.81
CA ASN A 117 29.53 -8.17 39.40
C ASN A 117 30.11 -6.89 38.79
N ARG A 118 31.42 -6.83 38.52
CA ARG A 118 32.02 -5.68 37.78
C ARG A 118 31.44 -5.54 36.38
N ARG A 119 31.34 -6.63 35.61
CA ARG A 119 30.77 -6.56 34.24
C ARG A 119 29.27 -6.22 34.22
N ILE A 120 28.51 -6.57 35.28
CA ILE A 120 27.13 -6.11 35.44
C ILE A 120 27.09 -4.58 35.58
N VAL A 121 27.90 -3.99 36.45
CA VAL A 121 27.95 -2.53 36.64
C VAL A 121 28.42 -1.80 35.38
N GLU A 122 29.36 -2.37 34.62
CA GLU A 122 29.75 -1.84 33.30
C GLU A 122 28.57 -1.86 32.31
N LEU A 123 27.80 -2.96 32.25
CA LEU A 123 26.62 -3.07 31.39
C LEU A 123 25.48 -2.14 31.81
N GLU A 124 25.28 -1.92 33.11
CA GLU A 124 24.32 -0.96 33.65
C GLU A 124 24.67 0.48 33.22
N GLN A 125 25.96 0.84 33.24
CA GLN A 125 26.45 2.13 32.75
C GLN A 125 26.38 2.27 31.22
N GLU A 126 26.67 1.19 30.47
CA GLU A 126 26.48 1.14 29.02
C GLU A 126 24.99 1.32 28.65
N MET A 127 24.06 0.71 29.40
CA MET A 127 22.62 0.88 29.24
C MET A 127 22.15 2.30 29.57
N GLU A 128 22.51 2.86 30.73
CA GLU A 128 22.07 4.21 31.12
C GLU A 128 22.62 5.29 30.17
N SER A 129 23.82 5.09 29.62
CA SER A 129 24.38 5.93 28.55
C SER A 129 23.53 5.87 27.26
N LEU A 130 23.12 4.67 26.83
CA LEU A 130 22.26 4.49 25.66
C LEU A 130 20.83 5.02 25.88
N GLU A 131 20.25 4.85 27.07
CA GLU A 131 18.95 5.42 27.42
C GLU A 131 18.97 6.95 27.39
N ASN A 132 20.05 7.58 27.90
CA ASN A 132 20.18 9.03 27.86
C ASN A 132 20.46 9.55 26.45
N PHE A 133 21.29 8.87 25.65
CA PHE A 133 21.46 9.18 24.22
C PHE A 133 20.12 9.12 23.46
N LEU A 134 19.31 8.08 23.68
CA LEU A 134 17.98 7.96 23.09
C LEU A 134 17.01 9.04 23.61
N ARG A 135 17.14 9.47 24.87
CA ARG A 135 16.32 10.55 25.47
C ARG A 135 16.68 11.92 24.90
N GLU A 136 17.96 12.18 24.61
CA GLU A 136 18.45 13.44 24.03
C GLU A 136 18.21 13.52 22.51
N HIS A 137 18.27 12.39 21.79
CA HIS A 137 18.04 12.35 20.34
C HIS A 137 16.60 12.00 19.91
N ALA A 138 15.71 11.65 20.84
CA ALA A 138 14.28 11.58 20.55
C ALA A 138 13.70 12.99 20.42
N ASP A 139 13.18 13.35 19.24
CA ASP A 139 12.47 14.61 19.00
C ASP A 139 11.07 14.60 19.64
N THR A 140 11.04 14.50 20.96
CA THR A 140 9.79 14.53 21.74
C THR A 140 9.14 15.90 21.70
N GLU A 141 9.87 16.95 21.34
CA GLU A 141 9.37 18.33 21.25
C GLU A 141 8.65 18.58 19.92
N GLY A 142 9.25 18.22 18.79
CA GLY A 142 8.60 18.24 17.48
C GLY A 142 7.37 17.31 17.43
N ILE A 143 7.40 16.17 18.13
CA ILE A 143 6.21 15.31 18.31
C ILE A 143 5.10 16.07 19.07
N ARG A 144 5.39 16.70 20.21
CA ARG A 144 4.39 17.48 20.98
C ARG A 144 3.83 18.65 20.18
N ASP A 145 4.67 19.40 19.47
CA ASP A 145 4.21 20.50 18.62
C ASP A 145 3.32 20.01 17.47
N MET A 146 3.64 18.85 16.88
CA MET A 146 2.80 18.19 15.88
C MET A 146 1.47 17.70 16.47
N GLU A 147 1.45 17.13 17.68
CA GLU A 147 0.21 16.77 18.40
C GLU A 147 -0.70 18.00 18.57
N ILE A 148 -0.16 19.12 19.05
CA ILE A 148 -0.94 20.37 19.23
C ILE A 148 -1.40 20.94 17.87
N VAL A 149 -0.62 20.80 16.79
CA VAL A 149 -1.06 21.16 15.43
C VAL A 149 -2.17 20.23 14.92
N ILE A 150 -2.12 18.94 15.23
CA ILE A 150 -3.18 17.96 14.90
C ILE A 150 -4.45 18.29 15.69
N GLU A 151 -4.39 18.57 16.99
CA GLU A 151 -5.56 18.99 17.79
C GLU A 151 -6.22 20.29 17.29
N ARG A 152 -5.43 21.25 16.81
CA ARG A 152 -5.95 22.48 16.18
C ARG A 152 -6.65 22.16 14.85
N LYS A 153 -6.09 21.25 14.05
CA LYS A 153 -6.67 20.80 12.78
C LYS A 153 -7.95 19.98 12.98
N ALA A 154 -7.99 19.10 13.98
CA ALA A 154 -9.15 18.28 14.31
C ALA A 154 -10.35 19.16 14.69
N ARG A 155 -10.17 20.12 15.62
CA ARG A 155 -11.22 21.10 15.95
C ARG A 155 -11.65 21.95 14.77
N ARG A 156 -10.73 22.32 13.86
CA ARG A 156 -11.11 23.06 12.65
C ARG A 156 -11.84 22.19 11.61
N ILE A 157 -11.72 20.86 11.67
CA ILE A 157 -12.54 19.94 10.87
C ILE A 157 -13.94 19.85 11.49
N GLU A 158 -14.04 19.65 12.80
CA GLU A 158 -15.31 19.66 13.57
C GLU A 158 -16.11 20.95 13.32
N GLU A 159 -15.49 22.13 13.45
CA GLU A 159 -16.08 23.44 13.10
C GLU A 159 -16.57 23.53 11.64
N LEU A 160 -15.93 22.83 10.70
CA LEU A 160 -16.32 22.83 9.29
C LEU A 160 -17.45 21.82 9.02
N GLU A 161 -17.41 20.64 9.65
CA GLU A 161 -18.45 19.62 9.58
C GLU A 161 -19.79 20.15 10.14
N ASP A 162 -19.76 20.89 11.26
CA ASP A 162 -20.92 21.63 11.78
C ASP A 162 -21.49 22.61 10.74
N THR A 163 -20.66 23.47 10.14
CA THR A 163 -21.15 24.42 9.11
C THR A 163 -21.67 23.73 7.85
N VAL A 164 -21.12 22.57 7.47
CA VAL A 164 -21.63 21.77 6.35
C VAL A 164 -22.99 21.17 6.71
N ALA A 165 -23.19 20.69 7.94
CA ALA A 165 -24.50 20.22 8.40
C ALA A 165 -25.55 21.35 8.42
N GLU A 166 -25.18 22.56 8.87
CA GLU A 166 -26.05 23.74 8.78
C GLU A 166 -26.43 24.09 7.32
N PHE A 167 -25.47 24.07 6.39
CA PHE A 167 -25.74 24.30 4.96
C PHE A 167 -26.60 23.20 4.34
N GLU A 168 -26.38 21.92 4.70
CA GLU A 168 -27.23 20.83 4.25
C GLU A 168 -28.67 20.99 4.74
N ASP A 169 -28.87 21.32 6.02
CA ASP A 169 -30.21 21.47 6.59
C ASP A 169 -30.93 22.73 6.07
N PHE A 170 -30.19 23.80 5.77
CA PHE A 170 -30.71 24.93 4.98
C PHE A 170 -31.16 24.49 3.59
N LEU A 171 -30.38 23.69 2.87
CA LEU A 171 -30.74 23.18 1.53
C LEU A 171 -31.92 22.17 1.57
N LYS A 172 -32.05 21.37 2.64
CA LYS A 172 -33.21 20.47 2.86
C LYS A 172 -34.49 21.26 3.17
N GLN A 173 -34.38 22.40 3.84
CA GLN A 173 -35.50 23.29 4.17
C GLN A 173 -35.87 24.25 3.03
N ASN A 174 -34.97 24.48 2.08
CA ASN A 174 -35.19 25.39 0.96
C ASN A 174 -36.26 24.83 -0.02
N PRO A 175 -37.40 25.52 -0.22
CA PRO A 175 -38.48 25.00 -1.05
C PRO A 175 -38.07 24.90 -2.52
N ASP A 176 -37.34 25.87 -3.06
CA ASP A 176 -36.91 25.91 -4.46
C ASP A 176 -36.01 24.72 -4.81
N VAL A 177 -35.12 24.31 -3.90
CA VAL A 177 -34.26 23.12 -4.06
C VAL A 177 -35.10 21.84 -4.13
N LYS A 178 -36.16 21.75 -3.34
CA LYS A 178 -37.11 20.63 -3.35
C LYS A 178 -37.98 20.64 -4.61
N GLU A 179 -38.47 21.80 -5.04
CA GLU A 179 -39.23 21.93 -6.28
C GLU A 179 -38.36 21.58 -7.51
N LEU A 180 -37.09 22.01 -7.54
CA LEU A 180 -36.12 21.58 -8.56
C LEU A 180 -35.84 20.07 -8.52
N HIS A 181 -35.84 19.44 -7.34
CA HIS A 181 -35.76 17.99 -7.22
C HIS A 181 -37.00 17.29 -7.80
N ASP A 182 -38.19 17.76 -7.45
CA ASP A 182 -39.44 17.13 -7.86
C ASP A 182 -39.77 17.39 -9.35
N LEU A 183 -39.37 18.55 -9.89
CA LEU A 183 -39.34 18.82 -11.34
C LEU A 183 -38.34 17.91 -12.07
N ARG A 184 -37.15 17.66 -11.53
CA ARG A 184 -36.18 16.71 -12.08
C ARG A 184 -36.72 15.27 -12.07
N CYS A 185 -37.46 14.88 -11.04
CA CYS A 185 -38.18 13.60 -11.01
C CYS A 185 -39.28 13.53 -12.09
N GLN A 186 -40.04 14.60 -12.29
CA GLN A 186 -41.05 14.69 -13.35
C GLN A 186 -40.43 14.63 -14.76
N VAL A 187 -39.33 15.35 -15.00
CA VAL A 187 -38.59 15.33 -16.28
C VAL A 187 -37.99 13.95 -16.56
N THR A 188 -37.43 13.27 -15.56
CA THR A 188 -36.90 11.90 -15.77
C THR A 188 -38.01 10.87 -16.01
N ALA A 189 -39.18 11.02 -15.39
CA ALA A 189 -40.37 10.22 -15.71
C ALA A 189 -40.91 10.51 -17.12
N GLY A 190 -40.97 11.78 -17.52
CA GLY A 190 -41.33 12.23 -18.86
C GLY A 190 -40.40 11.66 -19.92
N ASN A 191 -39.09 11.74 -19.72
CA ASN A 191 -38.07 11.21 -20.63
C ASN A 191 -38.18 9.68 -20.78
N ARG A 192 -38.44 8.93 -19.69
CA ARG A 192 -38.73 7.48 -19.78
C ARG A 192 -39.98 7.21 -20.64
N ARG A 193 -41.04 8.02 -20.48
CA ARG A 193 -42.27 7.87 -21.26
C ARG A 193 -42.09 8.25 -22.73
N ILE A 194 -41.28 9.26 -23.03
CA ILE A 194 -40.87 9.61 -24.39
C ILE A 194 -40.12 8.42 -25.01
N GLN A 195 -39.12 7.85 -24.32
CA GLN A 195 -38.39 6.67 -24.78
C GLN A 195 -39.27 5.43 -24.98
N GLU A 196 -40.37 5.27 -24.23
CA GLU A 196 -41.36 4.22 -24.48
C GLU A 196 -42.15 4.45 -25.78
N LEU A 197 -42.54 5.69 -26.04
CA LEU A 197 -43.28 6.07 -27.25
C LEU A 197 -42.38 6.02 -28.49
N GLU A 198 -41.13 6.48 -28.41
CA GLU A 198 -40.12 6.34 -29.47
C GLU A 198 -39.90 4.87 -29.85
N ARG A 199 -39.72 3.97 -28.87
CA ARG A 199 -39.60 2.53 -29.11
C ARG A 199 -40.88 1.90 -29.69
N TRP A 200 -42.05 2.46 -29.42
CA TRP A 200 -43.32 1.99 -29.98
C TRP A 200 -43.53 2.48 -31.42
N ILE A 201 -43.15 3.72 -31.72
CA ILE A 201 -43.17 4.31 -33.06
C ILE A 201 -42.20 3.54 -33.97
N GLN A 202 -40.92 3.47 -33.58
CA GLN A 202 -39.87 2.75 -34.32
C GLN A 202 -40.30 1.32 -34.70
N LYS A 203 -40.85 0.58 -33.74
CA LYS A 203 -41.32 -0.81 -33.95
C LYS A 203 -42.55 -0.91 -34.87
N ASN A 204 -43.41 0.11 -34.91
CA ASN A 204 -44.53 0.15 -35.84
C ASN A 204 -44.10 0.53 -37.25
N ASP A 205 -43.20 1.51 -37.39
CA ASP A 205 -42.71 1.96 -38.69
C ASP A 205 -41.86 0.86 -39.35
N GLU A 206 -40.94 0.20 -38.63
CA GLU A 206 -40.22 -0.98 -39.11
C GLU A 206 -41.17 -2.09 -39.61
N ASN A 207 -42.25 -2.35 -38.88
CA ASN A 207 -43.25 -3.38 -39.20
C ASN A 207 -44.24 -2.95 -40.30
N ARG A 208 -44.29 -1.66 -40.65
CA ARG A 208 -45.15 -1.11 -41.70
C ARG A 208 -44.40 -0.97 -43.01
N GLU A 209 -43.20 -0.38 -42.99
CA GLU A 209 -42.33 -0.23 -44.15
C GLU A 209 -41.96 -1.61 -44.71
N SER A 210 -41.48 -2.53 -43.87
CA SER A 210 -41.12 -3.90 -44.29
C SER A 210 -42.29 -4.81 -44.72
N ARG A 211 -43.54 -4.37 -44.51
CA ARG A 211 -44.73 -4.97 -45.10
C ARG A 211 -45.04 -4.37 -46.48
N ILE A 212 -45.07 -3.05 -46.58
CA ILE A 212 -45.33 -2.33 -47.83
C ILE A 212 -44.26 -2.67 -48.88
N ASP A 213 -42.99 -2.71 -48.49
CA ASP A 213 -41.90 -3.10 -49.38
C ASP A 213 -42.01 -4.56 -49.83
N ARG A 214 -42.38 -5.49 -48.95
CA ARG A 214 -42.60 -6.90 -49.36
C ARG A 214 -43.78 -7.04 -50.32
N GLU A 215 -44.93 -6.45 -49.98
CA GLU A 215 -46.14 -6.50 -50.79
C GLU A 215 -45.85 -5.92 -52.18
N ARG A 216 -45.14 -4.78 -52.24
CA ARG A 216 -44.77 -4.11 -53.50
C ARG A 216 -43.65 -4.80 -54.29
N VAL A 217 -42.68 -5.45 -53.63
CA VAL A 217 -41.65 -6.24 -54.33
C VAL A 217 -42.29 -7.46 -55.01
N ILE A 218 -43.21 -8.15 -54.34
CA ILE A 218 -43.92 -9.29 -54.94
C ILE A 218 -44.76 -8.85 -56.15
N GLU A 219 -45.51 -7.74 -56.04
CA GLU A 219 -46.24 -7.16 -57.18
C GLU A 219 -45.33 -6.81 -58.37
N LEU A 220 -44.12 -6.29 -58.10
CA LEU A 220 -43.13 -5.98 -59.13
C LEU A 220 -42.51 -7.25 -59.76
N GLU A 221 -42.20 -8.27 -58.96
CA GLU A 221 -41.68 -9.56 -59.44
C GLU A 221 -42.72 -10.30 -60.31
N GLU A 222 -44.00 -10.28 -59.93
CA GLU A 222 -45.09 -10.83 -60.76
C GLU A 222 -45.25 -10.07 -62.08
N MET A 223 -45.24 -8.72 -62.07
CA MET A 223 -45.30 -7.93 -63.30
C MET A 223 -44.07 -8.12 -64.20
N VAL A 224 -42.87 -8.22 -63.65
CA VAL A 224 -41.65 -8.51 -64.43
C VAL A 224 -41.75 -9.90 -65.07
N THR A 225 -42.20 -10.91 -64.32
CA THR A 225 -42.41 -12.27 -64.86
C THR A 225 -43.40 -12.28 -66.03
N GLN A 226 -44.53 -11.57 -65.90
CA GLN A 226 -45.53 -11.42 -66.97
C GLN A 226 -44.96 -10.68 -68.20
N LEU A 227 -44.12 -9.67 -68.00
CA LEU A 227 -43.44 -8.96 -69.11
C LEU A 227 -42.40 -9.86 -69.80
N GLU A 228 -41.65 -10.67 -69.06
CA GLU A 228 -40.70 -11.65 -69.63
C GLU A 228 -41.41 -12.75 -70.41
N GLU A 229 -42.59 -13.22 -69.96
CA GLU A 229 -43.44 -14.11 -70.75
C GLU A 229 -43.95 -13.43 -72.03
N TYR A 230 -44.50 -12.22 -71.92
CA TYR A 230 -44.98 -11.46 -73.07
C TYR A 230 -43.89 -11.23 -74.14
N VAL A 231 -42.68 -10.84 -73.72
CA VAL A 231 -41.52 -10.63 -74.62
C VAL A 231 -41.10 -11.93 -75.32
N ARG A 232 -41.10 -13.06 -74.60
CA ARG A 232 -40.80 -14.39 -75.16
C ARG A 232 -41.85 -14.84 -76.19
N GLU A 233 -43.13 -14.73 -75.86
CA GLU A 233 -44.23 -15.12 -76.77
C GLU A 233 -44.24 -14.28 -78.05
N HIS A 234 -44.16 -12.95 -77.92
CA HIS A 234 -44.33 -12.02 -79.04
C HIS A 234 -43.10 -11.92 -79.95
N ASN A 235 -42.08 -12.77 -79.73
CA ASN A 235 -40.86 -12.86 -80.55
C ASN A 235 -40.18 -11.48 -80.72
N VAL A 236 -40.20 -10.65 -79.66
CA VAL A 236 -39.79 -9.24 -79.73
C VAL A 236 -38.34 -9.12 -80.18
N ASP A 237 -37.45 -10.01 -79.74
CA ASP A 237 -36.04 -10.05 -80.16
C ASP A 237 -35.84 -10.37 -81.65
N VAL A 238 -36.79 -11.09 -82.28
CA VAL A 238 -36.76 -11.37 -83.72
C VAL A 238 -37.23 -10.15 -84.50
N LEU A 239 -38.19 -9.38 -83.96
CA LEU A 239 -38.62 -8.11 -84.54
C LEU A 239 -37.55 -7.02 -84.38
N LYS A 240 -36.88 -6.97 -83.22
CA LYS A 240 -35.80 -6.02 -82.90
C LYS A 240 -34.58 -6.21 -83.82
N ARG A 241 -34.11 -7.45 -84.01
CA ARG A 241 -33.07 -7.76 -85.02
C ARG A 241 -33.50 -7.42 -86.46
N LYS A 242 -34.79 -7.54 -86.79
CA LYS A 242 -35.36 -7.10 -88.08
C LYS A 242 -35.55 -5.57 -88.18
N LEU A 243 -35.37 -4.83 -87.07
CA LEU A 243 -35.31 -3.38 -87.06
C LEU A 243 -33.85 -2.93 -87.25
N GLU A 244 -32.94 -3.49 -86.47
CA GLU A 244 -31.49 -3.25 -86.53
C GLU A 244 -30.91 -3.52 -87.94
N ASP A 245 -31.33 -4.62 -88.60
CA ASP A 245 -30.96 -4.93 -90.00
C ASP A 245 -31.48 -3.87 -91.00
N ARG A 246 -32.63 -3.25 -90.72
CA ARG A 246 -33.17 -2.14 -91.52
C ARG A 246 -32.50 -0.80 -91.20
N GLU A 247 -32.11 -0.56 -89.97
CA GLU A 247 -31.36 0.64 -89.56
C GLU A 247 -29.98 0.63 -90.21
N CYS A 248 -29.27 -0.51 -90.16
CA CYS A 248 -28.04 -0.74 -90.93
C CYS A 248 -28.23 -0.54 -92.45
N ARG A 249 -29.38 -0.96 -93.00
CA ARG A 249 -29.76 -0.72 -94.41
C ARG A 249 -30.00 0.76 -94.71
N ILE A 250 -30.57 1.51 -93.76
CA ILE A 250 -30.81 2.96 -93.86
C ILE A 250 -29.48 3.71 -93.79
N ASP A 251 -28.57 3.38 -92.87
CA ASP A 251 -27.25 4.00 -92.78
C ASP A 251 -26.44 3.80 -94.06
N GLN A 252 -26.49 2.62 -94.67
CA GLN A 252 -25.86 2.35 -95.98
C GLN A 252 -26.45 3.25 -97.08
N LEU A 253 -27.75 3.52 -97.06
CA LEU A 253 -28.41 4.42 -98.01
C LEU A 253 -28.11 5.91 -97.72
N GLN A 254 -28.08 6.32 -96.46
CA GLN A 254 -27.70 7.69 -96.07
C GLN A 254 -26.26 7.99 -96.45
N ASN A 255 -25.32 7.07 -96.21
CA ASN A 255 -23.94 7.20 -96.69
C ASN A 255 -23.85 7.26 -98.23
N ARG A 256 -24.72 6.54 -98.96
CA ARG A 256 -24.81 6.61 -100.42
C ARG A 256 -25.33 7.97 -100.90
N VAL A 257 -26.33 8.54 -100.21
CA VAL A 257 -26.89 9.88 -100.49
C VAL A 257 -25.87 10.98 -100.19
N GLY A 258 -25.26 10.98 -99.00
CA GLY A 258 -24.23 11.95 -98.62
C GLY A 258 -22.99 11.92 -99.51
N HIS A 259 -22.70 10.79 -100.17
CA HIS A 259 -21.65 10.69 -101.17
C HIS A 259 -22.05 11.29 -102.54
N LEU A 260 -23.35 11.36 -102.87
CA LEU A 260 -23.87 12.06 -104.05
C LEU A 260 -24.02 13.56 -103.79
N GLU A 261 -24.46 13.96 -102.59
CA GLU A 261 -24.52 15.36 -102.15
C GLU A 261 -23.12 16.01 -102.15
N LYS A 262 -22.09 15.26 -101.75
CA LYS A 262 -20.68 15.70 -101.87
C LYS A 262 -20.13 15.73 -103.30
N GLU A 263 -20.76 15.08 -104.27
CA GLU A 263 -20.44 15.30 -105.69
C GLU A 263 -21.19 16.53 -106.23
N LEU A 264 -22.41 16.81 -105.73
CA LEU A 264 -23.18 18.02 -106.07
C LEU A 264 -22.47 19.30 -105.60
N LEU A 265 -22.02 19.33 -104.34
CA LEU A 265 -21.34 20.50 -103.76
C LEU A 265 -20.08 20.91 -104.55
N LYS A 266 -19.32 19.93 -105.06
CA LYS A 266 -18.13 20.14 -105.90
C LYS A 266 -18.44 20.83 -107.23
N VAL A 267 -19.69 20.81 -107.68
CA VAL A 267 -20.15 21.50 -108.90
C VAL A 267 -20.65 22.91 -108.58
N GLU A 268 -21.28 23.12 -107.42
CA GLU A 268 -21.79 24.44 -107.01
C GLU A 268 -20.71 25.39 -106.47
N GLU A 269 -19.68 24.89 -105.77
CA GLU A 269 -18.59 25.73 -105.22
C GLU A 269 -17.68 26.39 -106.29
N ALA A 270 -17.92 26.13 -107.58
CA ALA A 270 -17.15 26.69 -108.69
C ALA A 270 -17.47 28.16 -109.06
N HIS A 271 -18.52 28.78 -108.50
CA HIS A 271 -18.93 30.16 -108.82
C HIS A 271 -19.02 31.09 -107.60
N ARG A 272 -18.48 32.32 -107.74
CA ARG A 272 -18.11 33.19 -106.62
C ARG A 272 -18.89 34.53 -106.55
N GLY A 273 -19.79 34.63 -105.57
CA GLY A 273 -19.97 35.84 -104.74
C GLY A 273 -20.98 36.93 -105.17
N LYS A 274 -21.07 37.96 -104.29
CA LYS A 274 -21.83 39.24 -104.36
C LYS A 274 -23.37 39.18 -104.13
N GLU A 275 -24.02 40.14 -103.47
CA GLU A 275 -23.61 41.15 -102.45
C GLU A 275 -24.85 41.82 -101.78
N THR A 276 -24.76 42.10 -100.46
CA THR A 276 -25.37 43.21 -99.67
C THR A 276 -26.76 43.86 -99.97
N GLN A 277 -27.64 43.82 -98.95
CA GLN A 277 -28.23 44.99 -98.23
C GLN A 277 -29.50 45.76 -98.71
N GLY A 278 -30.60 45.61 -97.94
CA GLY A 278 -31.20 46.71 -97.13
C GLY A 278 -32.41 47.55 -97.65
N LYS A 279 -33.38 47.81 -96.73
CA LYS A 279 -34.35 48.95 -96.66
C LYS A 279 -35.34 48.74 -95.48
N GLY A 280 -36.06 49.74 -94.97
CA GLY A 280 -36.10 51.17 -95.29
C GLY A 280 -37.37 51.89 -94.79
N ASN A 281 -37.66 53.10 -95.34
CA ASN A 281 -38.63 54.14 -94.90
C ASN A 281 -38.07 55.11 -93.83
N ARG A 282 -38.45 56.40 -93.69
CA ARG A 282 -39.28 57.38 -94.46
C ARG A 282 -38.99 58.81 -93.89
N GLU A 283 -39.16 59.97 -94.54
CA GLU A 283 -39.50 60.32 -95.95
C GLU A 283 -39.11 61.77 -96.38
N LYS A 284 -39.19 62.77 -95.48
CA LYS A 284 -39.78 64.11 -95.74
C LYS A 284 -38.86 65.29 -95.39
N GLU A 285 -38.99 66.55 -95.86
CA GLU A 285 -39.59 67.28 -97.02
C GLU A 285 -39.40 68.82 -96.72
N ILE A 286 -39.46 69.85 -97.57
CA ILE A 286 -39.61 70.09 -99.04
C ILE A 286 -39.20 71.57 -99.37
N ARG A 287 -39.07 71.96 -100.67
CA ARG A 287 -38.88 73.33 -101.22
C ARG A 287 -37.48 73.99 -101.06
N THR A 288 -37.15 75.14 -101.71
CA THR A 288 -36.89 75.41 -103.16
C THR A 288 -36.31 76.85 -103.36
N GLU A 289 -35.96 77.23 -104.61
CA GLU A 289 -35.64 78.60 -105.14
C GLU A 289 -34.30 79.29 -104.70
N ASP A 290 -33.72 80.30 -105.40
CA ASP A 290 -33.62 80.63 -106.85
C ASP A 290 -32.60 81.81 -107.13
N SER A 291 -32.19 82.02 -108.40
CA SER A 291 -31.65 83.27 -109.04
C SER A 291 -30.23 83.81 -108.74
N LEU A 292 -29.57 84.43 -109.76
CA LEU A 292 -28.16 84.91 -109.78
C LEU A 292 -27.87 86.01 -110.86
N SER A 293 -26.65 86.61 -110.83
CA SER A 293 -25.84 87.15 -111.97
C SER A 293 -25.78 88.69 -112.28
N ALA A 294 -24.88 89.10 -113.22
CA ALA A 294 -24.42 90.49 -113.59
C ALA A 294 -24.03 90.62 -115.13
N GLN A 295 -23.22 91.54 -115.75
CA GLN A 295 -22.21 92.58 -115.38
C GLN A 295 -21.77 93.48 -116.61
N MET A 296 -20.86 94.48 -116.44
CA MET A 296 -19.93 95.16 -117.43
C MET A 296 -20.44 96.20 -118.49
N VAL A 297 -19.63 97.05 -119.21
CA VAL A 297 -18.40 97.89 -118.93
C VAL A 297 -17.99 98.84 -120.14
N GLU A 298 -17.25 99.96 -119.92
CA GLU A 298 -16.49 100.88 -120.85
C GLU A 298 -17.19 101.63 -122.06
N LYS A 299 -16.72 102.72 -122.71
CA LYS A 299 -15.81 103.90 -122.43
C LYS A 299 -15.67 104.86 -123.66
N ASN A 300 -15.29 106.14 -123.48
CA ASN A 300 -14.81 107.13 -124.51
C ASN A 300 -14.50 108.52 -123.85
N PHE A 301 -13.38 108.80 -123.17
CA PHE A 301 -11.99 109.07 -123.62
C PHE A 301 -11.74 110.31 -124.54
N GLU A 302 -10.59 110.97 -124.31
CA GLU A 302 -9.83 111.93 -125.14
C GLU A 302 -10.10 113.45 -125.10
N LYS A 303 -11.33 113.97 -124.90
CA LYS A 303 -11.49 115.44 -124.70
C LYS A 303 -10.80 115.96 -123.42
N GLU A 304 -10.49 115.05 -122.51
CA GLU A 304 -9.47 115.14 -121.44
C GLU A 304 -8.22 115.97 -121.79
N GLN A 305 -7.66 115.83 -123.00
CA GLN A 305 -6.21 115.98 -123.20
C GLN A 305 -5.63 117.39 -122.92
N LYS A 306 -6.47 118.42 -122.78
CA LYS A 306 -6.07 119.78 -122.39
C LYS A 306 -6.60 120.25 -121.03
N MET A 307 -7.66 119.61 -120.51
CA MET A 307 -8.01 119.73 -119.09
C MET A 307 -6.83 119.21 -118.25
N LYS A 308 -6.19 118.12 -118.74
CA LYS A 308 -5.06 117.38 -118.14
C LYS A 308 -3.91 118.20 -117.56
N LYS A 309 -3.61 119.42 -118.02
CA LYS A 309 -2.49 120.21 -117.45
C LYS A 309 -2.89 121.10 -116.28
N MET A 310 -4.13 121.59 -116.26
CA MET A 310 -4.66 122.31 -115.09
C MET A 310 -5.16 121.29 -114.06
N GLU A 311 -5.76 120.19 -114.52
CA GLU A 311 -5.93 118.97 -113.73
C GLU A 311 -4.62 118.52 -113.12
N HIS A 312 -3.48 118.43 -113.82
CA HIS A 312 -2.24 117.90 -113.20
C HIS A 312 -1.79 118.68 -111.95
N ALA A 313 -1.88 120.01 -111.95
CA ALA A 313 -1.45 120.83 -110.81
C ALA A 313 -2.50 120.89 -109.68
N ILE A 314 -3.78 120.79 -110.03
CA ILE A 314 -4.89 120.70 -109.07
C ILE A 314 -4.88 119.29 -108.45
N SER A 315 -4.84 118.23 -109.26
CA SER A 315 -4.64 116.82 -108.89
C SER A 315 -3.35 116.62 -108.09
N GLU A 316 -2.21 117.28 -108.34
CA GLU A 316 -1.05 117.13 -107.45
C GLU A 316 -1.27 117.68 -106.03
N LYS A 317 -2.26 118.57 -105.83
CA LYS A 317 -2.71 119.05 -104.52
C LYS A 317 -3.84 118.18 -103.98
N ASP A 318 -4.86 117.90 -104.80
CA ASP A 318 -6.03 117.12 -104.45
C ASP A 318 -5.68 115.65 -104.20
N ASN A 319 -4.72 115.05 -104.92
CA ASN A 319 -4.22 113.71 -104.64
C ASN A 319 -3.51 113.67 -103.28
N LYS A 320 -2.79 114.72 -102.88
CA LYS A 320 -2.16 114.79 -101.55
C LYS A 320 -3.17 115.06 -100.43
N ILE A 321 -4.23 115.80 -100.72
CA ILE A 321 -5.38 115.94 -99.84
C ILE A 321 -6.08 114.59 -99.71
N GLN A 322 -6.37 113.91 -100.82
CA GLN A 322 -6.93 112.56 -100.86
C GLN A 322 -6.04 111.52 -100.19
N GLU A 323 -4.70 111.57 -100.31
CA GLU A 323 -3.79 110.68 -99.58
C GLU A 323 -3.93 110.86 -98.06
N TYR A 324 -4.05 112.09 -97.57
CA TYR A 324 -4.30 112.34 -96.14
C TYR A 324 -5.74 112.02 -95.72
N GLU A 325 -6.75 112.31 -96.55
CA GLU A 325 -8.15 111.95 -96.29
C GLU A 325 -8.36 110.43 -96.29
N GLN A 326 -7.67 109.72 -97.18
CA GLN A 326 -7.61 108.26 -97.27
C GLN A 326 -6.92 107.68 -96.02
N GLN A 327 -5.75 108.19 -95.61
CA GLN A 327 -5.10 107.77 -94.36
C GLN A 327 -5.97 108.05 -93.12
N ILE A 328 -6.72 109.16 -93.12
CA ILE A 328 -7.70 109.49 -92.06
C ILE A 328 -8.91 108.56 -92.11
N LEU A 329 -9.36 108.13 -93.29
CA LEU A 329 -10.43 107.14 -93.47
C LEU A 329 -9.98 105.75 -93.02
N GLU A 330 -8.81 105.29 -93.44
CA GLU A 330 -8.19 104.03 -93.04
C GLU A 330 -7.97 104.00 -91.52
N SER A 331 -7.37 105.04 -90.94
CA SER A 331 -7.22 105.18 -89.48
C SER A 331 -8.56 105.18 -88.74
N LYS A 332 -9.59 105.86 -89.27
CA LYS A 332 -10.95 105.79 -88.71
C LYS A 332 -11.54 104.40 -88.83
N GLU A 333 -11.33 103.70 -89.94
CA GLU A 333 -11.89 102.39 -90.19
C GLU A 333 -11.21 101.32 -89.30
N GLU A 334 -9.89 101.38 -89.14
CA GLU A 334 -9.15 100.61 -88.12
C GLU A 334 -9.66 100.91 -86.71
N ILE A 335 -9.86 102.18 -86.35
CA ILE A 335 -10.49 102.56 -85.07
C ILE A 335 -11.90 101.96 -84.95
N THR A 336 -12.68 101.82 -86.03
CA THR A 336 -13.98 101.11 -85.97
C THR A 336 -13.85 99.59 -85.92
N LYS A 337 -12.82 98.99 -86.52
CA LYS A 337 -12.52 97.54 -86.42
C LYS A 337 -12.13 97.20 -84.99
N LEU A 338 -11.13 97.89 -84.43
CA LEU A 338 -10.71 97.75 -83.03
C LEU A 338 -11.85 98.04 -82.04
N ARG A 339 -12.72 99.01 -82.30
CA ARG A 339 -13.92 99.24 -81.47
C ARG A 339 -14.96 98.11 -81.56
N LYS A 340 -15.10 97.46 -82.72
CA LYS A 340 -15.96 96.27 -82.88
C LYS A 340 -15.36 95.06 -82.18
N GLU A 341 -14.05 94.86 -82.28
CA GLU A 341 -13.32 93.79 -81.58
C GLU A 341 -13.36 93.96 -80.06
N VAL A 342 -13.14 95.18 -79.55
CA VAL A 342 -13.33 95.49 -78.12
C VAL A 342 -14.78 95.28 -77.69
N ALA A 343 -15.77 95.54 -78.56
CA ALA A 343 -17.17 95.27 -78.26
C ALA A 343 -17.52 93.77 -78.30
N SER A 344 -16.95 92.98 -79.21
CA SER A 344 -17.17 91.52 -79.26
C SER A 344 -16.47 90.82 -78.10
N LEU A 345 -15.20 91.13 -77.83
CA LEU A 345 -14.46 90.60 -76.67
C LEU A 345 -15.15 90.96 -75.34
N LYS A 346 -15.68 92.18 -75.23
CA LYS A 346 -16.47 92.58 -74.05
C LYS A 346 -17.81 91.85 -73.97
N LYS A 347 -18.42 91.47 -75.09
CA LYS A 347 -19.64 90.66 -75.13
C LYS A 347 -19.35 89.22 -74.73
N GLU A 348 -18.32 88.58 -75.29
CA GLU A 348 -17.85 87.25 -74.89
C GLU A 348 -17.52 87.21 -73.39
N LEU A 349 -16.78 88.21 -72.89
CA LEU A 349 -16.48 88.34 -71.45
C LEU A 349 -17.73 88.56 -70.57
N SER A 350 -18.84 89.05 -71.12
CA SER A 350 -20.14 89.14 -70.43
C SER A 350 -21.04 87.91 -70.61
N GLU A 351 -20.67 87.00 -71.51
CA GLU A 351 -21.33 85.69 -71.68
C GLU A 351 -20.69 84.63 -70.77
N TYR A 352 -19.47 84.89 -70.25
CA TYR A 352 -18.86 84.19 -69.11
C TYR A 352 -19.45 84.62 -67.75
N ASP A 353 -20.74 84.33 -67.52
CA ASP A 353 -21.40 84.54 -66.21
C ASP A 353 -20.97 83.48 -65.15
N ASP A 354 -20.11 82.53 -65.54
CA ASP A 354 -19.55 81.43 -64.73
C ASP A 354 -18.92 81.91 -63.41
N ILE A 355 -18.42 83.15 -63.34
CA ILE A 355 -17.84 83.72 -62.11
C ILE A 355 -18.89 83.85 -60.99
N GLY A 356 -20.16 84.06 -61.34
CA GLY A 356 -21.27 84.01 -60.39
C GLY A 356 -21.56 82.59 -59.92
N VAL A 357 -21.67 81.65 -60.87
CA VAL A 357 -21.96 80.23 -60.61
C VAL A 357 -20.87 79.59 -59.74
N LEU A 358 -19.60 79.80 -60.07
CA LEU A 358 -18.45 79.26 -59.31
C LEU A 358 -18.38 79.81 -57.88
N LYS A 359 -18.77 81.06 -57.64
CA LYS A 359 -18.83 81.62 -56.28
C LYS A 359 -19.92 80.98 -55.44
N GLU A 360 -21.09 80.75 -56.03
CA GLU A 360 -22.19 80.07 -55.35
C GLU A 360 -21.87 78.58 -55.13
N GLU A 361 -21.20 77.91 -56.08
CA GLU A 361 -20.76 76.53 -55.91
C GLU A 361 -19.67 76.39 -54.82
N ILE A 362 -18.74 77.36 -54.72
CA ILE A 362 -17.81 77.45 -53.59
C ILE A 362 -18.58 77.63 -52.28
N ARG A 363 -19.52 78.59 -52.21
CA ARG A 363 -20.35 78.85 -51.02
C ARG A 363 -21.09 77.59 -50.53
N VAL A 364 -21.68 76.82 -51.45
CA VAL A 364 -22.39 75.57 -51.13
C VAL A 364 -21.43 74.44 -50.73
N ARG A 365 -20.22 74.39 -51.28
CA ARG A 365 -19.18 73.45 -50.83
C ARG A 365 -18.65 73.81 -49.44
N ASP A 366 -18.43 75.08 -49.16
CA ASP A 366 -18.01 75.57 -47.84
C ASP A 366 -19.09 75.28 -46.77
N GLU A 367 -20.36 75.53 -47.08
CA GLU A 367 -21.50 75.14 -46.23
C GLU A 367 -21.56 73.61 -46.01
N LYS A 368 -21.21 72.80 -47.02
CA LYS A 368 -21.19 71.34 -46.86
C LYS A 368 -19.95 70.82 -46.13
N ILE A 369 -18.81 71.50 -46.23
CA ILE A 369 -17.61 71.23 -45.43
C ILE A 369 -17.91 71.47 -43.95
N GLN A 370 -18.46 72.65 -43.60
CA GLN A 370 -18.84 72.94 -42.21
C GLN A 370 -19.80 71.87 -41.63
N GLN A 371 -20.81 71.44 -42.40
CA GLN A 371 -21.70 70.36 -41.96
C GLN A 371 -20.99 69.02 -41.74
N LEU A 372 -19.93 68.71 -42.50
CA LEU A 372 -19.15 67.48 -42.32
C LEU A 372 -18.18 67.60 -41.15
N GLU A 373 -17.61 68.78 -40.91
CA GLU A 373 -16.81 69.09 -39.72
C GLU A 373 -17.66 68.98 -38.45
N ASP A 374 -18.84 69.61 -38.42
CA ASP A 374 -19.81 69.52 -37.31
C ASP A 374 -20.26 68.06 -37.05
N GLU A 375 -20.41 67.25 -38.10
CA GLU A 375 -20.80 65.84 -38.02
C GLU A 375 -19.63 64.95 -37.54
N VAL A 376 -18.39 65.23 -37.97
CA VAL A 376 -17.18 64.58 -37.46
C VAL A 376 -16.94 64.92 -35.99
N ASP A 377 -17.00 66.20 -35.60
CA ASP A 377 -16.88 66.65 -34.20
C ASP A 377 -17.92 66.00 -33.29
N SER A 378 -19.13 65.74 -33.82
CA SER A 378 -20.21 65.04 -33.11
C SER A 378 -19.91 63.55 -32.95
N LEU A 379 -19.41 62.90 -34.01
CA LEU A 379 -18.99 61.49 -33.99
C LEU A 379 -17.78 61.27 -33.09
N GLU A 380 -16.76 62.13 -33.11
CA GLU A 380 -15.58 62.01 -32.24
C GLU A 380 -15.94 62.11 -30.76
N ARG A 381 -16.88 63.00 -30.41
CA ARG A 381 -17.47 63.05 -29.05
C ARG A 381 -18.24 61.77 -28.73
N ALA A 382 -19.14 61.32 -29.60
CA ALA A 382 -19.91 60.10 -29.38
C ALA A 382 -19.05 58.80 -29.34
N PHE A 383 -17.89 58.80 -29.98
CA PHE A 383 -16.88 57.74 -29.82
C PHE A 383 -16.09 57.87 -28.51
N SER A 384 -15.70 59.08 -28.13
CA SER A 384 -15.02 59.34 -26.85
C SER A 384 -15.90 58.99 -25.65
N GLU A 385 -17.19 59.30 -25.71
CA GLU A 385 -18.23 58.94 -24.72
C GLU A 385 -18.62 57.44 -24.76
N ARG A 386 -18.12 56.67 -25.74
CA ARG A 386 -18.29 55.21 -25.83
C ARG A 386 -17.04 54.41 -25.48
N ILE A 387 -15.87 55.03 -25.51
CA ILE A 387 -14.62 54.42 -25.11
C ILE A 387 -14.39 54.80 -23.65
N ASP A 388 -15.10 54.09 -22.76
CA ASP A 388 -14.93 54.17 -21.31
C ASP A 388 -13.51 53.69 -20.93
N LEU A 389 -12.52 54.57 -21.07
CA LEU A 389 -11.11 54.27 -20.83
C LEU A 389 -10.87 53.73 -19.41
N GLU A 390 -11.64 54.21 -18.43
CA GLU A 390 -11.62 53.71 -17.05
C GLU A 390 -12.03 52.24 -16.96
N GLN A 391 -13.08 51.80 -17.67
CA GLN A 391 -13.49 50.38 -17.71
C GLN A 391 -12.42 49.51 -18.40
N ILE A 392 -11.76 50.03 -19.44
CA ILE A 392 -10.67 49.32 -20.12
C ILE A 392 -9.45 49.19 -19.18
N GLU A 393 -9.11 50.24 -18.43
CA GLU A 393 -8.01 50.21 -17.46
C GLU A 393 -8.31 49.30 -16.26
N GLU A 394 -9.55 49.33 -15.72
CA GLU A 394 -10.00 48.38 -14.70
C GLU A 394 -9.90 46.93 -15.18
N LEU A 395 -10.40 46.62 -16.38
CA LEU A 395 -10.31 45.28 -16.96
C LEU A 395 -8.85 44.85 -17.17
N VAL A 396 -7.98 45.73 -17.65
CA VAL A 396 -6.54 45.47 -17.80
C VAL A 396 -5.88 45.21 -16.45
N ASN A 397 -6.25 45.92 -15.38
CA ASN A 397 -5.70 45.71 -14.05
C ASN A 397 -6.22 44.40 -13.40
N VAL A 398 -7.50 44.05 -13.60
CA VAL A 398 -8.06 42.75 -13.21
C VAL A 398 -7.42 41.59 -13.97
N ILE A 399 -7.03 41.78 -15.25
CA ILE A 399 -6.27 40.79 -16.03
C ILE A 399 -4.86 40.61 -15.44
N LYS A 400 -4.10 41.69 -15.21
CA LYS A 400 -2.77 41.63 -14.58
C LYS A 400 -2.81 40.90 -13.23
N GLU A 401 -3.78 41.24 -12.38
CA GLU A 401 -3.98 40.56 -11.09
C GLU A 401 -4.25 39.05 -11.25
N LYS A 402 -5.00 38.64 -12.29
CA LYS A 402 -5.25 37.23 -12.57
C LYS A 402 -4.00 36.53 -13.10
N GLU A 403 -3.22 37.16 -13.97
CA GLU A 403 -1.93 36.65 -14.44
C GLU A 403 -0.91 36.51 -13.29
N ASP A 404 -0.88 37.46 -12.35
CA ASP A 404 -0.04 37.37 -11.15
C ASP A 404 -0.46 36.19 -10.26
N LYS A 405 -1.77 36.02 -10.03
CA LYS A 405 -2.33 34.90 -9.26
C LYS A 405 -2.09 33.56 -9.96
N GLU A 406 -2.24 33.49 -11.28
CA GLU A 406 -1.93 32.29 -12.07
C GLU A 406 -0.43 31.96 -12.02
N ARG A 407 0.45 32.96 -12.21
CA ARG A 407 1.91 32.78 -12.09
C ARG A 407 2.33 32.35 -10.69
N GLN A 408 1.63 32.76 -9.63
CA GLN A 408 1.88 32.25 -8.28
C GLN A 408 1.35 30.82 -8.10
N LEU A 409 0.09 30.55 -8.45
CA LEU A 409 -0.48 29.19 -8.38
C LEU A 409 0.33 28.16 -9.19
N SER A 410 0.89 28.56 -10.33
CA SER A 410 1.78 27.72 -11.13
C SER A 410 3.07 27.34 -10.38
N LYS A 411 3.69 28.29 -9.67
CA LYS A 411 4.85 28.03 -8.78
C LYS A 411 4.47 27.12 -7.63
N ASP A 412 3.40 27.43 -6.90
CA ASP A 412 2.90 26.63 -5.77
C ASP A 412 2.61 25.17 -6.21
N LEU A 413 2.10 24.98 -7.43
CA LEU A 413 1.89 23.66 -8.03
C LEU A 413 3.20 22.97 -8.45
N THR A 414 4.24 23.69 -8.88
CA THR A 414 5.57 23.09 -9.09
C THR A 414 6.23 22.68 -7.77
N GLU A 415 6.18 23.52 -6.74
CA GLU A 415 6.75 23.20 -5.42
C GLU A 415 6.03 22.00 -4.77
N LYS A 416 4.69 21.96 -4.83
CA LYS A 416 3.91 20.81 -4.37
C LYS A 416 4.20 19.54 -5.17
N ARG A 417 4.46 19.63 -6.49
CA ARG A 417 4.91 18.47 -7.27
C ARG A 417 6.27 17.96 -6.80
N TYR A 418 7.26 18.83 -6.61
CA TYR A 418 8.56 18.44 -6.06
C TYR A 418 8.44 17.81 -4.67
N LYS A 419 7.61 18.35 -3.77
CA LYS A 419 7.43 17.77 -2.44
C LYS A 419 6.68 16.42 -2.47
N ILE A 420 5.75 16.22 -3.39
CA ILE A 420 5.11 14.92 -3.62
C ILE A 420 6.12 13.88 -4.15
N GLU A 421 7.04 14.30 -5.03
CA GLU A 421 8.08 13.42 -5.56
C GLU A 421 9.12 13.04 -4.49
N GLU A 422 9.59 14.00 -3.70
CA GLU A 422 10.49 13.80 -2.54
C GLU A 422 9.87 12.84 -1.50
N LEU A 423 8.61 13.06 -1.11
CA LEU A 423 7.88 12.16 -0.21
C LEU A 423 7.65 10.78 -0.85
N GLY A 424 7.49 10.73 -2.17
CA GLY A 424 7.42 9.50 -2.95
C GLY A 424 8.73 8.72 -2.97
N GLU A 425 9.88 9.40 -2.94
CA GLU A 425 11.21 8.78 -2.81
C GLU A 425 11.45 8.26 -1.39
N ALA A 426 11.21 9.08 -0.37
CA ALA A 426 11.31 8.66 1.03
C ALA A 426 10.39 7.47 1.36
N LEU A 427 9.20 7.40 0.76
CA LEU A 427 8.30 6.25 0.89
C LEU A 427 8.85 5.00 0.17
N ARG A 428 9.43 5.15 -1.04
CA ARG A 428 10.09 4.04 -1.75
C ARG A 428 11.25 3.47 -0.92
N GLU A 429 12.10 4.33 -0.36
CA GLU A 429 13.21 3.93 0.50
C GLU A 429 12.73 3.25 1.79
N SER A 430 11.72 3.82 2.46
CA SER A 430 11.11 3.24 3.66
C SER A 430 10.55 1.83 3.42
N VAL A 431 9.88 1.59 2.28
CA VAL A 431 9.40 0.26 1.87
C VAL A 431 10.57 -0.69 1.60
N VAL A 432 11.64 -0.24 0.96
CA VAL A 432 12.85 -1.06 0.74
C VAL A 432 13.49 -1.45 2.08
N ILE A 433 13.73 -0.48 2.97
CA ILE A 433 14.29 -0.69 4.31
C ILE A 433 13.43 -1.65 5.15
N THR A 434 12.10 -1.53 5.06
CA THR A 434 11.17 -2.46 5.73
C THR A 434 11.26 -3.87 5.16
N SER A 435 11.34 -4.02 3.83
CA SER A 435 11.54 -5.33 3.20
C SER A 435 12.90 -5.96 3.51
N GLU A 436 13.91 -5.14 3.81
CA GLU A 436 15.24 -5.56 4.25
C GLU A 436 15.24 -6.04 5.70
N SER A 437 14.58 -5.30 6.60
CA SER A 437 14.51 -5.64 8.02
C SER A 437 13.67 -6.89 8.26
N GLU A 438 12.53 -7.04 7.58
CA GLU A 438 11.72 -8.28 7.62
C GLU A 438 12.56 -9.48 7.15
N ARG A 439 13.34 -9.33 6.08
CA ARG A 439 14.20 -10.38 5.52
C ARG A 439 15.36 -10.75 6.45
N LYS A 440 15.91 -9.78 7.19
CA LYS A 440 16.93 -10.00 8.23
C LYS A 440 16.32 -10.73 9.43
N LEU A 441 15.21 -10.23 9.97
CA LEU A 441 14.43 -10.85 11.06
C LEU A 441 14.10 -12.32 10.73
N LYS A 442 13.54 -12.59 9.55
CA LYS A 442 13.15 -13.95 9.10
C LYS A 442 14.33 -14.90 8.87
N ASN A 443 15.55 -14.38 8.79
CA ASN A 443 16.77 -15.21 8.77
C ASN A 443 17.33 -15.42 10.19
N GLU A 444 17.26 -14.41 11.06
CA GLU A 444 17.58 -14.53 12.48
C GLU A 444 16.63 -15.50 13.21
N GLU A 445 15.33 -15.47 12.91
CA GLU A 445 14.33 -16.42 13.40
C GLU A 445 14.69 -17.87 13.02
N LYS A 446 15.09 -18.12 11.77
CA LYS A 446 15.55 -19.47 11.34
C LYS A 446 16.81 -19.88 12.09
N LEU A 447 17.80 -18.99 12.21
CA LEU A 447 19.05 -19.28 12.93
C LEU A 447 18.77 -19.57 14.42
N ARG A 448 17.82 -18.85 15.02
CA ARG A 448 17.32 -19.08 16.38
C ARG A 448 16.59 -20.42 16.48
N GLU A 449 15.73 -20.77 15.53
CA GLU A 449 15.02 -22.04 15.50
C GLU A 449 16.01 -23.21 15.36
N GLU A 450 16.95 -23.14 14.42
CA GLU A 450 18.02 -24.14 14.29
C GLU A 450 18.87 -24.24 15.56
N ALA A 451 19.17 -23.12 16.23
CA ALA A 451 19.89 -23.12 17.50
C ALA A 451 19.10 -23.81 18.61
N LEU A 452 17.80 -23.54 18.73
CA LEU A 452 16.90 -24.24 19.66
C LEU A 452 16.81 -25.74 19.34
N GLN A 453 16.71 -26.12 18.06
CA GLN A 453 16.74 -27.52 17.64
C GLN A 453 18.09 -28.20 17.93
N ARG A 454 19.22 -27.47 17.91
CA ARG A 454 20.54 -27.98 18.34
C ARG A 454 20.60 -28.15 19.86
N ILE A 455 20.09 -27.18 20.62
CA ILE A 455 20.03 -27.22 22.09
C ILE A 455 19.18 -28.42 22.54
N ALA A 456 17.95 -28.57 22.04
CA ALA A 456 17.07 -29.69 22.41
C ALA A 456 17.70 -31.07 22.13
N LYS A 457 18.45 -31.22 21.03
CA LYS A 457 19.20 -32.46 20.70
C LYS A 457 20.37 -32.70 21.66
N LEU A 458 21.03 -31.64 22.15
CA LEU A 458 22.07 -31.75 23.16
C LEU A 458 21.49 -32.06 24.55
N GLU A 459 20.38 -31.44 24.93
CA GLU A 459 19.64 -31.72 26.17
C GLU A 459 19.14 -33.16 26.21
N GLN A 460 18.52 -33.64 25.13
CA GLN A 460 18.12 -35.05 24.98
C GLN A 460 19.31 -36.01 25.13
N ARG A 461 20.47 -35.66 24.54
CA ARG A 461 21.69 -36.46 24.66
C ARG A 461 22.26 -36.44 26.08
N ILE A 462 22.24 -35.30 26.76
CA ILE A 462 22.67 -35.16 28.17
C ILE A 462 21.75 -35.99 29.07
N ALA A 463 20.42 -35.87 28.93
CA ALA A 463 19.45 -36.65 29.70
C ALA A 463 19.60 -38.16 29.45
N SER A 464 19.80 -38.59 28.20
CA SER A 464 20.07 -39.98 27.84
C SER A 464 21.37 -40.50 28.48
N MET A 465 22.46 -39.73 28.42
CA MET A 465 23.74 -40.09 29.06
C MET A 465 23.64 -40.13 30.59
N GLN A 466 22.91 -39.20 31.20
CA GLN A 466 22.64 -39.19 32.64
C GLN A 466 21.80 -40.40 33.07
N SER A 467 20.76 -40.76 32.29
CA SER A 467 19.94 -41.96 32.52
C SER A 467 20.76 -43.24 32.43
N ALA A 468 21.55 -43.39 31.36
CA ALA A 468 22.43 -44.54 31.17
C ALA A 468 23.55 -44.64 32.23
N SER A 469 23.96 -43.51 32.80
CA SER A 469 24.92 -43.46 33.93
C SER A 469 24.26 -43.85 35.26
N ALA A 470 23.09 -43.27 35.56
CA ALA A 470 22.32 -43.56 36.77
C ALA A 470 21.91 -45.04 36.87
N LEU A 471 21.56 -45.67 35.75
CA LEU A 471 21.22 -47.09 35.67
C LEU A 471 22.42 -48.02 35.90
N LYS A 472 23.63 -47.61 35.50
CA LYS A 472 24.88 -48.35 35.72
C LYS A 472 25.49 -48.08 37.10
N CYS A 473 24.97 -47.10 37.84
CA CYS A 473 25.46 -46.72 39.15
C CYS A 473 24.76 -47.53 40.25
N ILE A 474 25.52 -48.40 40.91
CA ILE A 474 25.06 -49.37 41.92
C ILE A 474 24.30 -48.70 43.08
N THR A 475 24.62 -47.45 43.43
CA THR A 475 23.91 -46.67 44.46
C THR A 475 22.65 -45.97 43.95
N CYS A 476 22.60 -45.60 42.67
CA CYS A 476 21.45 -44.90 42.09
C CYS A 476 20.35 -45.87 41.62
N GLN A 477 20.70 -47.03 41.07
CA GLN A 477 19.73 -48.01 40.56
C GLN A 477 18.67 -48.41 41.62
N PRO A 478 19.01 -48.75 42.88
CA PRO A 478 18.00 -49.10 43.89
C PRO A 478 17.13 -47.90 44.31
N LEU A 479 17.67 -46.68 44.26
CA LEU A 479 16.91 -45.45 44.54
C LEU A 479 15.94 -45.15 43.41
N LEU A 480 16.36 -45.31 42.15
CA LEU A 480 15.55 -45.09 40.96
C LEU A 480 14.36 -46.06 40.90
N SER A 481 14.60 -47.36 41.16
CA SER A 481 13.51 -48.34 41.30
C SER A 481 12.60 -48.10 42.50
N LYS A 482 13.03 -47.34 43.51
CA LYS A 482 12.20 -46.92 44.65
C LYS A 482 11.36 -45.69 44.30
N VAL A 483 11.93 -44.73 43.56
CA VAL A 483 11.24 -43.54 43.01
C VAL A 483 10.12 -43.98 42.06
N GLN A 484 10.41 -44.81 41.07
CA GLN A 484 9.42 -45.39 40.14
C GLN A 484 8.25 -46.08 40.88
N LYS A 485 8.54 -46.81 41.97
CA LYS A 485 7.50 -47.47 42.80
C LYS A 485 6.63 -46.48 43.58
N TYR A 486 7.19 -45.34 44.01
CA TYR A 486 6.40 -44.27 44.61
C TYR A 486 5.62 -43.47 43.57
N GLU A 487 6.13 -43.26 42.36
CA GLU A 487 5.43 -42.58 41.27
C GLU A 487 4.27 -43.41 40.73
N LYS A 488 4.47 -44.71 40.47
CA LYS A 488 3.38 -45.66 40.14
C LYS A 488 2.41 -45.89 41.31
N LYS A 489 2.68 -45.38 42.51
CA LYS A 489 1.71 -45.26 43.62
C LYS A 489 1.04 -43.89 43.66
N LEU A 490 1.79 -42.80 43.46
CA LEU A 490 1.29 -41.43 43.45
C LEU A 490 0.29 -41.22 42.32
N LYS A 491 0.63 -41.67 41.09
CA LYS A 491 -0.27 -41.63 39.93
C LYS A 491 -1.62 -42.28 40.24
N ARG A 492 -1.62 -43.53 40.75
CA ARG A 492 -2.85 -44.23 41.16
C ARG A 492 -3.62 -43.51 42.26
N LEU A 493 -2.94 -43.01 43.30
CA LEU A 493 -3.60 -42.21 44.34
C LEU A 493 -4.18 -40.90 43.80
N THR A 494 -3.58 -40.30 42.77
CA THR A 494 -4.10 -39.11 42.09
C THR A 494 -5.31 -39.45 41.22
N GLU A 495 -5.26 -40.55 40.46
CA GLU A 495 -6.38 -41.08 39.66
C GLU A 495 -7.58 -41.46 40.57
N GLU A 496 -7.34 -42.24 41.62
CA GLU A 496 -8.31 -42.56 42.69
C GLU A 496 -8.89 -41.28 43.31
N ARG A 497 -8.06 -40.25 43.52
CA ARG A 497 -8.51 -38.98 44.11
C ARG A 497 -9.32 -38.12 43.15
N ILE A 498 -9.03 -38.14 41.85
CA ILE A 498 -9.82 -37.47 40.82
C ILE A 498 -11.22 -38.08 40.76
N VAL A 499 -11.32 -39.41 40.65
CA VAL A 499 -12.61 -40.13 40.63
C VAL A 499 -13.42 -39.83 41.89
N GLN A 500 -12.82 -39.89 43.09
CA GLN A 500 -13.49 -39.52 44.34
C GLN A 500 -14.01 -38.08 44.38
N LEU A 501 -13.33 -37.13 43.71
CA LEU A 501 -13.77 -35.74 43.63
C LEU A 501 -14.88 -35.56 42.59
N GLU A 502 -14.86 -36.32 41.50
CA GLU A 502 -15.92 -36.36 40.50
C GLU A 502 -17.20 -36.99 41.04
N ASP A 503 -17.11 -38.13 41.72
CA ASP A 503 -18.21 -38.78 42.45
C ASP A 503 -18.84 -37.83 43.49
N LEU A 504 -18.01 -37.11 44.25
CA LEU A 504 -18.48 -36.15 45.24
C LEU A 504 -19.20 -34.95 44.59
N ARG A 505 -18.70 -34.43 43.47
CA ARG A 505 -19.39 -33.40 42.67
C ARG A 505 -20.69 -33.93 42.08
N GLN A 506 -20.71 -35.17 41.59
CA GLN A 506 -21.90 -35.83 41.03
C GLN A 506 -22.99 -35.97 42.09
N MET A 507 -22.69 -36.62 43.23
CA MET A 507 -23.62 -36.77 44.36
C MET A 507 -24.14 -35.41 44.87
N LYS A 508 -23.29 -34.37 44.90
CA LYS A 508 -23.69 -33.02 45.30
C LYS A 508 -24.61 -32.34 44.28
N ARG A 509 -24.35 -32.49 42.97
CA ARG A 509 -25.24 -32.02 41.90
C ARG A 509 -26.58 -32.76 41.91
N GLU A 510 -26.58 -34.07 42.18
CA GLU A 510 -27.80 -34.88 42.35
C GLU A 510 -28.61 -34.48 43.58
N ALA A 511 -27.98 -34.31 44.74
CA ALA A 511 -28.65 -33.86 45.97
C ALA A 511 -29.27 -32.46 45.80
N LEU A 512 -28.60 -31.54 45.09
CA LEU A 512 -29.17 -30.24 44.75
C LEU A 512 -30.37 -30.35 43.78
N LYS A 513 -30.30 -31.21 42.76
CA LYS A 513 -31.44 -31.49 41.85
C LYS A 513 -32.63 -32.11 42.59
N ALA A 514 -32.39 -33.04 43.51
CA ALA A 514 -33.43 -33.64 44.35
C ALA A 514 -34.10 -32.59 45.26
N ALA A 515 -33.32 -31.72 45.91
CA ALA A 515 -33.86 -30.65 46.76
C ALA A 515 -34.64 -29.58 45.96
N VAL A 516 -34.28 -29.30 44.71
CA VAL A 516 -35.09 -28.47 43.80
C VAL A 516 -36.41 -29.17 43.48
N SER A 517 -36.36 -30.47 43.13
CA SER A 517 -37.55 -31.28 42.83
C SER A 517 -38.54 -31.37 44.01
N GLU A 518 -38.03 -31.48 45.24
CA GLU A 518 -38.85 -31.40 46.47
C GLU A 518 -39.58 -30.05 46.58
N LYS A 519 -38.88 -28.93 46.35
CA LYS A 519 -39.48 -27.59 46.39
C LYS A 519 -40.48 -27.39 45.24
N ASP A 520 -40.23 -27.95 44.05
CA ASP A 520 -41.18 -27.95 42.94
C ASP A 520 -42.44 -28.74 43.25
N ALA A 521 -42.32 -29.93 43.87
CA ALA A 521 -43.47 -30.69 44.35
C ALA A 521 -44.26 -29.94 45.44
N HIS A 522 -43.57 -29.25 46.36
CA HIS A 522 -44.23 -28.43 47.39
C HIS A 522 -44.96 -27.21 46.80
N LEU A 523 -44.42 -26.57 45.75
CA LEU A 523 -45.13 -25.50 45.03
C LEU A 523 -46.38 -26.04 44.32
N ALA A 524 -46.25 -27.13 43.57
CA ALA A 524 -47.38 -27.75 42.88
C ALA A 524 -48.51 -28.15 43.85
N LEU A 525 -48.19 -28.66 45.04
CA LEU A 525 -49.18 -28.96 46.08
C LEU A 525 -49.87 -27.71 46.64
N LEU A 526 -49.14 -26.61 46.86
CA LEU A 526 -49.71 -25.33 47.29
C LEU A 526 -50.63 -24.73 46.22
N GLU A 527 -50.21 -24.76 44.96
CA GLU A 527 -50.98 -24.29 43.80
C GLU A 527 -52.27 -25.10 43.61
N LEU A 528 -52.19 -26.44 43.66
CA LEU A 528 -53.36 -27.33 43.59
C LEU A 528 -54.33 -27.16 44.78
N SER A 529 -53.83 -26.81 45.97
CA SER A 529 -54.69 -26.52 47.13
C SER A 529 -55.50 -25.22 46.96
N GLY A 530 -55.04 -24.33 46.08
CA GLY A 530 -55.56 -22.97 45.88
C GLY A 530 -55.18 -22.04 47.03
N ILE A 531 -54.30 -21.07 46.75
CA ILE A 531 -53.88 -20.02 47.69
C ILE A 531 -55.10 -19.13 48.02
N LYS A 532 -55.65 -19.29 49.22
CA LYS A 532 -56.89 -18.63 49.68
C LYS A 532 -56.68 -17.71 50.89
N THR A 533 -55.48 -17.73 51.48
CA THR A 533 -55.12 -16.97 52.67
C THR A 533 -53.75 -16.32 52.51
N ALA A 534 -53.51 -15.21 53.20
CA ALA A 534 -52.22 -14.51 53.16
C ALA A 534 -51.05 -15.42 53.58
N ALA A 535 -51.23 -16.24 54.61
CA ALA A 535 -50.23 -17.19 55.08
C ALA A 535 -49.87 -18.26 54.03
N GLN A 536 -50.82 -18.73 53.21
CA GLN A 536 -50.52 -19.63 52.09
C GLN A 536 -49.74 -18.92 50.97
N SER A 537 -49.98 -17.61 50.74
CA SER A 537 -49.20 -16.83 49.77
C SER A 537 -47.76 -16.65 50.26
N GLU A 538 -47.59 -16.22 51.50
CA GLU A 538 -46.28 -16.07 52.15
C GLU A 538 -45.50 -17.39 52.17
N GLN A 539 -46.17 -18.52 52.46
CA GLN A 539 -45.57 -19.85 52.37
C GLN A 539 -45.14 -20.19 50.94
N ALA A 540 -45.98 -19.93 49.93
CA ALA A 540 -45.63 -20.16 48.53
C ALA A 540 -44.44 -19.29 48.08
N ASP A 541 -44.39 -18.03 48.50
CA ASP A 541 -43.32 -17.10 48.15
C ASP A 541 -41.99 -17.44 48.87
N GLN A 542 -42.05 -17.93 50.11
CA GLN A 542 -40.87 -18.51 50.78
C GLN A 542 -40.36 -19.77 50.06
N VAL A 543 -41.23 -20.66 49.59
CA VAL A 543 -40.82 -21.86 48.83
C VAL A 543 -40.23 -21.46 47.47
N LYS A 544 -40.77 -20.44 46.78
CA LYS A 544 -40.17 -19.86 45.56
C LYS A 544 -38.77 -19.29 45.83
N ALA A 545 -38.58 -18.59 46.96
CA ALA A 545 -37.29 -18.04 47.37
C ALA A 545 -36.25 -19.13 47.69
N ASP A 546 -36.66 -20.18 48.40
CA ASP A 546 -35.83 -21.37 48.66
C ASP A 546 -35.44 -22.07 47.36
N ARG A 547 -36.41 -22.30 46.46
CA ARG A 547 -36.20 -22.90 45.14
C ARG A 547 -35.17 -22.11 44.31
N LYS A 548 -35.32 -20.79 44.25
CA LYS A 548 -34.38 -19.90 43.56
C LYS A 548 -32.97 -20.03 44.14
N ARG A 549 -32.84 -20.03 45.48
CA ARG A 549 -31.56 -20.20 46.18
C ARG A 549 -30.91 -21.57 45.91
N LEU A 550 -31.70 -22.63 45.74
CA LEU A 550 -31.18 -23.95 45.37
C LEU A 550 -30.74 -24.02 43.90
N LEU A 551 -31.49 -23.42 42.97
CA LEU A 551 -31.11 -23.29 41.57
C LEU A 551 -29.82 -22.47 41.39
N GLU A 552 -29.66 -21.36 42.13
CA GLU A 552 -28.42 -20.57 42.16
C GLU A 552 -27.22 -21.38 42.70
N LYS A 553 -27.44 -22.28 43.67
CA LYS A 553 -26.40 -23.20 44.16
C LYS A 553 -26.06 -24.29 43.15
N LEU A 554 -27.06 -24.84 42.45
CA LEU A 554 -26.86 -25.84 41.41
C LEU A 554 -26.07 -25.28 40.24
N LYS A 555 -26.47 -24.11 39.71
CA LYS A 555 -25.75 -23.40 38.63
C LYS A 555 -24.27 -23.17 38.99
N LYS A 556 -24.00 -22.70 40.22
CA LYS A 556 -22.64 -22.50 40.75
C LYS A 556 -21.83 -23.78 40.97
N GLU A 557 -22.47 -24.95 40.99
CA GLU A 557 -21.80 -26.25 41.06
C GLU A 557 -21.57 -26.84 39.67
N ASP A 558 -22.52 -26.65 38.75
CA ASP A 558 -22.37 -27.02 37.33
C ASP A 558 -21.22 -26.19 36.69
N GLU A 559 -21.17 -24.87 36.92
CA GLU A 559 -20.09 -23.97 36.50
C GLU A 559 -18.71 -24.48 36.97
N LYS A 560 -18.56 -24.74 38.28
CA LYS A 560 -17.32 -25.26 38.86
C LYS A 560 -16.96 -26.65 38.38
N SER A 561 -17.96 -27.48 38.07
CA SER A 561 -17.72 -28.82 37.51
C SER A 561 -17.15 -28.75 36.09
N ILE A 562 -17.41 -27.68 35.35
CA ILE A 562 -16.82 -27.42 34.04
C ILE A 562 -15.41 -26.85 34.20
N GLU A 563 -15.23 -25.78 34.99
CA GLU A 563 -13.91 -25.15 35.26
C GLU A 563 -12.87 -26.19 35.69
N LEU A 564 -13.21 -27.00 36.69
CA LEU A 564 -12.30 -28.02 37.25
C LEU A 564 -12.14 -29.26 36.34
N SER A 565 -12.91 -29.42 35.27
CA SER A 565 -12.67 -30.44 34.24
C SER A 565 -11.67 -29.97 33.18
N VAL A 566 -11.50 -28.65 33.01
CA VAL A 566 -10.46 -28.05 32.18
C VAL A 566 -9.12 -28.08 32.92
N GLU A 567 -9.10 -27.69 34.20
CA GLU A 567 -7.88 -27.70 35.03
C GLU A 567 -7.31 -29.11 35.32
N LEU A 568 -8.16 -30.14 35.35
CA LEU A 568 -7.73 -31.52 35.62
C LEU A 568 -7.16 -32.27 34.41
N ASN A 569 -7.01 -31.61 33.25
CA ASN A 569 -6.24 -32.12 32.10
C ASN A 569 -4.79 -31.61 32.17
N PRO A 570 -3.82 -32.37 32.70
CA PRO A 570 -2.47 -31.87 32.88
C PRO A 570 -1.70 -32.09 31.59
N THR A 571 -1.53 -31.02 30.79
CA THR A 571 -0.36 -30.94 29.92
C THR A 571 0.88 -31.14 30.80
N CYS A 572 1.74 -32.10 30.45
CA CYS A 572 2.83 -32.52 31.31
C CYS A 572 3.72 -31.32 31.67
N SER A 573 3.75 -30.94 32.95
CA SER A 573 4.84 -30.13 33.46
C SER A 573 6.07 -31.03 33.51
N GLU A 574 6.88 -30.96 32.44
CA GLU A 574 8.06 -31.80 32.25
C GLU A 574 9.21 -31.37 33.19
N GLY A 575 9.00 -31.61 34.48
CA GLY A 575 10.07 -31.60 35.46
C GLY A 575 11.12 -32.65 35.06
N THR A 576 12.39 -32.27 35.16
CA THR A 576 13.56 -33.05 34.73
C THR A 576 13.56 -34.54 35.15
N PRO A 577 13.01 -34.96 36.32
CA PRO A 577 12.89 -36.38 36.65
C PRO A 577 12.07 -37.21 35.64
N GLN A 578 11.01 -36.66 35.04
CA GLN A 578 10.11 -37.41 34.17
C GLN A 578 10.78 -37.88 32.88
N LEU A 579 11.75 -37.13 32.35
CA LEU A 579 12.51 -37.53 31.16
C LEU A 579 13.42 -38.73 31.43
N LEU A 580 14.02 -38.81 32.64
CA LEU A 580 14.78 -39.98 33.10
C LEU A 580 13.91 -41.24 33.20
N ILE A 581 12.61 -41.10 33.48
CA ILE A 581 11.67 -42.21 33.65
C ILE A 581 11.04 -42.63 32.32
N LYS A 582 10.65 -41.68 31.45
CA LYS A 582 10.18 -41.98 30.09
C LYS A 582 11.22 -42.78 29.28
N VAL A 583 12.51 -42.46 29.44
CA VAL A 583 13.65 -43.20 28.82
C VAL A 583 13.83 -44.61 29.38
N LEU A 584 13.17 -44.94 30.51
CA LEU A 584 13.19 -46.26 31.14
C LEU A 584 11.95 -47.11 30.85
N GLU A 585 10.81 -46.49 30.58
CA GLU A 585 9.59 -47.24 30.23
C GLU A 585 9.65 -47.81 28.78
N THR A 586 10.51 -47.29 27.91
CA THR A 586 10.72 -47.81 26.54
C THR A 586 11.61 -49.06 26.44
N SER A 587 11.61 -49.94 27.44
CA SER A 587 12.52 -51.11 27.52
C SER A 587 11.82 -52.44 27.76
N ASP A 588 10.78 -52.48 28.61
CA ASP A 588 10.38 -53.70 29.33
C ASP A 588 8.87 -54.06 29.17
N ASP A 589 8.17 -53.54 28.16
CA ASP A 589 6.76 -53.86 27.85
C ASP A 589 6.62 -54.50 26.44
N ASP A 590 7.21 -55.69 26.25
CA ASP A 590 6.80 -56.65 25.21
C ASP A 590 5.60 -57.45 25.74
N ASP A 591 4.37 -57.01 25.46
CA ASP A 591 3.17 -57.81 25.72
C ASP A 591 2.09 -57.59 24.64
N GLU A 592 1.40 -58.67 24.27
CA GLU A 592 0.54 -58.74 23.07
C GLU A 592 -0.85 -58.12 23.29
N GLU A 593 -1.21 -57.10 22.51
CA GLU A 593 -2.62 -56.93 22.13
C GLU A 593 -2.82 -56.43 20.69
N THR A 594 -3.24 -57.35 19.82
CA THR A 594 -3.50 -57.08 18.40
C THR A 594 -4.83 -56.34 18.18
N LYS A 595 -4.76 -55.03 17.88
CA LYS A 595 -5.89 -54.28 17.32
C LYS A 595 -5.56 -53.73 15.93
N ASN A 596 -6.12 -54.41 14.92
CA ASN A 596 -6.25 -53.86 13.58
C ASN A 596 -7.09 -52.57 13.64
N ASP A 597 -6.63 -51.50 13.02
CA ASP A 597 -7.56 -50.61 12.33
C ASP A 597 -6.98 -50.12 11.01
N ARG A 598 -7.75 -50.30 9.93
CA ARG A 598 -7.34 -49.93 8.57
C ARG A 598 -7.98 -48.60 8.20
N ARG A 599 -7.20 -47.52 8.27
CA ARG A 599 -7.52 -46.29 7.54
C ARG A 599 -6.42 -45.99 6.53
N SER A 600 -6.73 -46.30 5.28
CA SER A 600 -6.05 -45.73 4.13
C SER A 600 -6.29 -44.23 4.10
N ASP A 601 -5.26 -43.44 3.81
CA ASP A 601 -5.37 -42.42 2.77
C ASP A 601 -3.98 -42.19 2.11
N PRO A 602 -3.92 -41.90 0.80
CA PRO A 602 -2.67 -41.80 0.06
C PRO A 602 -2.13 -40.35 -0.03
N SER A 603 -0.97 -40.22 -0.68
CA SER A 603 -0.34 -38.98 -1.16
C SER A 603 0.31 -38.04 -0.13
N SER A 604 1.63 -38.15 -0.01
CA SER A 604 2.52 -37.01 -0.25
C SER A 604 3.91 -37.50 -0.66
N SER A 605 4.45 -36.99 -1.77
CA SER A 605 5.65 -37.55 -2.40
C SER A 605 6.94 -36.93 -1.83
N ARG A 606 7.82 -37.76 -1.25
CA ARG A 606 9.22 -37.38 -1.01
C ARG A 606 10.03 -37.54 -2.30
N PRO A 607 10.87 -36.57 -2.70
CA PRO A 607 11.84 -36.78 -3.76
C PRO A 607 12.96 -37.71 -3.26
N ALA A 608 13.29 -38.74 -4.04
CA ALA A 608 14.43 -39.62 -3.79
C ALA A 608 15.67 -39.11 -4.55
N ASN A 609 16.81 -39.11 -3.88
CA ASN A 609 18.10 -38.63 -4.40
C ASN A 609 19.03 -39.80 -4.75
N THR A 610 19.31 -40.02 -6.03
CA THR A 610 20.32 -40.99 -6.50
C THR A 610 21.12 -40.43 -7.66
N ASN A 611 22.44 -40.34 -7.50
CA ASN A 611 23.37 -40.01 -8.59
C ASN A 611 23.64 -41.26 -9.46
N GLY A 612 23.86 -41.07 -10.76
CA GLY A 612 24.31 -42.14 -11.67
C GLY A 612 24.55 -41.63 -13.09
N ASN A 613 25.80 -41.65 -13.56
CA ASN A 613 26.20 -41.18 -14.89
C ASN A 613 25.71 -42.11 -16.02
N GLY A 614 25.43 -41.56 -17.21
CA GLY A 614 25.23 -42.32 -18.46
C GLY A 614 25.18 -41.40 -19.69
N CYS A 615 25.98 -41.70 -20.71
CA CYS A 615 26.26 -40.83 -21.87
C CYS A 615 25.16 -40.79 -22.96
N ALA A 616 25.33 -39.84 -23.89
CA ALA A 616 25.11 -39.92 -25.34
C ALA A 616 23.99 -39.07 -25.98
N ASP A 617 24.44 -38.21 -26.90
CA ASP A 617 23.93 -37.95 -28.25
C ASP A 617 22.45 -37.56 -28.48
N SER A 618 22.17 -36.25 -28.52
CA SER A 618 21.73 -35.50 -29.73
C SER A 618 21.62 -34.00 -29.46
#